data_AF-A0A8T5QTU8-F1
#
_entry.id   AF-A0A8T5QTU8-F1
#
_cell.length_a   1.000
_cell.length_b   1.000
_cell.length_c   1.000
_cell.angle_alpha   90.00
_cell.angle_beta   90.00
_cell.angle_gamma   90.00
#
_symmetry.space_group_name_H-M   'P 1'
#
loop_
_entity.id
_entity.type
_entity.pdbx_description
1 polymer ?
#
loop_
_entity_poly.entity_id
_entity_poly.type
_entity_poly.pdbx_seq_one_letter_code
_entity_poly.pdbx_strand_id
1 'polypeptide(L)'
;EKKYIQDFVVTLYKAYRETIDTVVGEVREIIEDLDPEMWRTMEEILNEKFDPEYHVYPTMLPMSPYGKDHFNISIMPNVLKNAAVRREVIAHVCVHELSHLLYLKKLERMLGCTRENLHKAIGVNHRSLDGLKEIYAPIIQNNPRMRKFFPNRVVGNQEFSLIKVEYKEHVMAIEDYFIERYYDFEKEDLERDEIDRKMLELLKDIDAQFSDKLRIYNNTNRTHLIRLGFFNPILIEQ
;
A
#
# COMPACT_ATOMS: atom_id res chain seq x y z
N GLU A 1 10.39 -21.26 -20.48
CA GLU A 1 10.22 -20.37 -19.32
C GLU A 1 8.79 -20.35 -18.79
N LYS A 2 7.79 -19.85 -19.53
CA LYS A 2 6.38 -19.84 -19.09
C LYS A 2 5.86 -21.17 -18.54
N LYS A 3 6.16 -22.29 -19.22
CA LYS A 3 5.79 -23.64 -18.76
C LYS A 3 6.41 -24.01 -17.41
N TYR A 4 7.70 -23.71 -17.21
CA TYR A 4 8.38 -23.98 -15.94
C TYR A 4 7.83 -23.15 -14.78
N ILE A 5 7.49 -21.88 -15.03
CA ILE A 5 6.82 -21.01 -14.05
C ILE A 5 5.44 -21.59 -13.69
N GLN A 6 4.68 -22.02 -14.70
CA GLN A 6 3.35 -22.60 -14.50
C GLN A 6 3.44 -23.92 -13.72
N ASP A 7 4.37 -24.80 -14.07
CA ASP A 7 4.59 -26.07 -13.38
C ASP A 7 5.05 -25.84 -11.92
N PHE A 8 5.91 -24.83 -11.67
CA PHE A 8 6.32 -24.42 -10.33
C PHE A 8 5.11 -23.95 -9.49
N VAL A 9 4.29 -23.02 -10.01
CA VAL A 9 3.10 -22.51 -9.31
C VAL A 9 2.11 -23.63 -9.01
N VAL A 10 1.85 -24.51 -9.98
CA VAL A 10 0.94 -25.66 -9.80
C VAL A 10 1.45 -26.63 -8.75
N THR A 11 2.75 -26.93 -8.76
CA THR A 11 3.38 -27.84 -7.79
C THR A 11 3.33 -27.26 -6.39
N LEU A 12 3.64 -25.97 -6.25
CA LEU A 12 3.62 -25.27 -4.97
C LEU A 12 2.20 -25.16 -4.42
N TYR A 13 1.20 -24.84 -5.27
CA TYR A 13 -0.21 -24.87 -4.86
C TYR A 13 -0.63 -26.27 -4.38
N LYS A 14 -0.26 -27.34 -5.08
CA LYS A 14 -0.59 -28.71 -4.67
C LYS A 14 0.05 -29.09 -3.33
N ALA A 15 1.30 -28.68 -3.08
CA ALA A 15 2.03 -29.00 -1.86
C ALA A 15 1.47 -28.26 -0.63
N TYR A 16 0.97 -27.03 -0.79
CA TYR A 16 0.49 -26.18 0.30
C TYR A 16 -1.01 -25.90 0.25
N ARG A 17 -1.78 -26.71 -0.50
CA ARG A 17 -3.19 -26.44 -0.81
C ARG A 17 -4.04 -26.15 0.42
N GLU A 18 -3.97 -27.01 1.43
CA GLU A 18 -4.77 -26.84 2.66
C GLU A 18 -4.42 -25.55 3.41
N THR A 19 -3.13 -25.20 3.49
CA THR A 19 -2.69 -23.96 4.12
C THR A 19 -3.11 -22.74 3.31
N ILE A 20 -3.00 -22.81 1.98
CA ILE A 20 -3.46 -21.75 1.08
C ILE A 20 -4.97 -21.56 1.25
N ASP A 21 -5.76 -22.62 1.14
CA ASP A 21 -7.22 -22.57 1.26
C ASP A 21 -7.65 -22.06 2.65
N THR A 22 -6.91 -22.42 3.72
CA THR A 22 -7.12 -21.86 5.07
C THR A 22 -6.86 -20.36 5.12
N VAL A 23 -5.70 -19.90 4.61
CA VAL A 23 -5.37 -18.47 4.58
C VAL A 23 -6.36 -17.68 3.71
N VAL A 24 -6.81 -18.26 2.59
CA VAL A 24 -7.88 -17.66 1.75
C VAL A 24 -9.17 -17.51 2.54
N GLY A 25 -9.57 -18.54 3.30
CA GLY A 25 -10.74 -18.50 4.17
C GLY A 25 -10.62 -17.40 5.24
N GLU A 26 -9.50 -17.37 5.96
CA GLU A 26 -9.21 -16.36 6.99
C GLU A 26 -9.21 -14.95 6.40
N VAL A 27 -8.64 -14.75 5.21
CA VAL A 27 -8.66 -13.46 4.51
C VAL A 27 -10.10 -13.02 4.23
N ARG A 28 -10.94 -13.91 3.69
CA ARG A 28 -12.35 -13.61 3.41
C ARG A 28 -13.12 -13.30 4.68
N GLU A 29 -12.96 -14.12 5.72
CA GLU A 29 -13.58 -13.87 7.03
C GLU A 29 -13.15 -12.53 7.59
N ILE A 30 -11.86 -12.17 7.55
CA ILE A 30 -11.38 -10.87 8.06
C ILE A 30 -11.93 -9.69 7.26
N ILE A 31 -12.18 -9.87 5.97
CA ILE A 31 -12.75 -8.84 5.09
C ILE A 31 -14.26 -8.70 5.31
N GLU A 32 -14.96 -9.81 5.48
CA GLU A 32 -16.39 -9.84 5.81
C GLU A 32 -16.64 -9.35 7.24
N ASP A 33 -15.72 -9.66 8.18
CA ASP A 33 -15.68 -9.19 9.56
C ASP A 33 -14.99 -7.83 9.71
N LEU A 34 -14.50 -7.22 8.63
CA LEU A 34 -13.77 -5.96 8.70
C LEU A 34 -14.75 -4.92 9.24
N ASP A 35 -14.53 -4.55 10.49
CA ASP A 35 -15.50 -3.89 11.35
C ASP A 35 -16.20 -2.75 10.57
N PRO A 36 -17.54 -2.75 10.42
CA PRO A 36 -18.27 -1.63 9.82
C PRO A 36 -17.89 -0.27 10.41
N GLU A 37 -17.47 -0.26 11.68
CA GLU A 37 -16.93 0.91 12.35
C GLU A 37 -15.55 1.33 11.79
N MET A 38 -14.68 0.39 11.44
CA MET A 38 -13.39 0.66 10.80
C MET A 38 -13.59 1.32 9.44
N TRP A 39 -14.54 0.80 8.65
CA TRP A 39 -14.93 1.40 7.39
C TRP A 39 -15.41 2.83 7.53
N ARG A 40 -16.41 3.05 8.39
CA ARG A 40 -16.92 4.38 8.69
C ARG A 40 -15.81 5.31 9.14
N THR A 41 -14.87 4.82 9.96
CA THR A 41 -13.73 5.62 10.44
C THR A 41 -12.82 6.02 9.28
N MET A 42 -12.53 5.13 8.32
CA MET A 42 -11.75 5.47 7.13
C MET A 42 -12.47 6.48 6.23
N GLU A 43 -13.77 6.31 6.01
CA GLU A 43 -14.59 7.26 5.24
C GLU A 43 -14.60 8.66 5.87
N GLU A 44 -14.68 8.74 7.20
CA GLU A 44 -14.61 9.98 7.95
C GLU A 44 -13.22 10.63 7.86
N ILE A 45 -12.14 9.85 8.01
CA ILE A 45 -10.76 10.35 7.92
C ILE A 45 -10.48 10.91 6.53
N LEU A 46 -10.93 10.22 5.48
CA LEU A 46 -10.70 10.62 4.10
C LEU A 46 -11.75 11.59 3.58
N ASN A 47 -12.88 11.77 4.27
CA ASN A 47 -14.04 12.49 3.77
C ASN A 47 -14.47 11.99 2.38
N GLU A 48 -14.53 10.66 2.22
CA GLU A 48 -14.87 10.00 0.96
C GLU A 48 -15.66 8.73 1.22
N LYS A 49 -16.75 8.53 0.49
CA LYS A 49 -17.59 7.34 0.66
C LYS A 49 -17.07 6.18 -0.17
N PHE A 50 -17.07 5.00 0.44
CA PHE A 50 -16.79 3.76 -0.25
C PHE A 50 -18.06 3.17 -0.87
N ASP A 51 -17.90 2.46 -1.98
CA ASP A 51 -18.96 1.62 -2.54
C ASP A 51 -18.49 0.17 -2.35
N PRO A 52 -19.20 -0.67 -1.56
CA PRO A 52 -18.63 -1.90 -0.99
C PRO A 52 -18.48 -3.07 -1.97
N GLU A 53 -18.69 -2.90 -3.27
CA GLU A 53 -18.37 -3.95 -4.24
C GLU A 53 -16.86 -3.97 -4.52
N TYR A 54 -16.11 -4.66 -3.64
CA TYR A 54 -14.68 -4.95 -3.85
C TYR A 54 -14.39 -6.44 -3.75
N HIS A 55 -13.42 -6.88 -4.55
CA HIS A 55 -12.99 -8.26 -4.62
C HIS A 55 -11.55 -8.39 -4.12
N VAL A 56 -11.32 -9.38 -3.24
CA VAL A 56 -9.97 -9.67 -2.75
C VAL A 56 -9.50 -10.99 -3.28
N TYR A 57 -8.36 -10.96 -3.99
CA TYR A 57 -7.75 -12.14 -4.56
C TYR A 57 -6.47 -12.52 -3.80
N PRO A 58 -6.48 -13.60 -3.02
CA PRO A 58 -5.24 -14.11 -2.44
C PRO A 58 -4.25 -14.48 -3.54
N THR A 59 -3.01 -14.01 -3.43
CA THR A 59 -1.95 -14.21 -4.41
C THR A 59 -0.67 -14.68 -3.75
N MET A 60 0.14 -15.42 -4.50
CA MET A 60 1.51 -15.76 -4.10
C MET A 60 2.52 -14.67 -4.47
N LEU A 61 2.09 -13.64 -5.21
CA LEU A 61 2.92 -12.52 -5.58
C LEU A 61 3.21 -11.63 -4.36
N PRO A 62 4.42 -11.07 -4.24
CA PRO A 62 4.80 -10.19 -3.14
C PRO A 62 4.13 -8.81 -3.22
N MET A 63 3.45 -8.51 -4.33
CA MET A 63 2.80 -7.22 -4.58
C MET A 63 1.38 -7.43 -5.06
N SER A 64 0.50 -6.56 -4.59
CA SER A 64 -0.88 -6.45 -5.04
C SER A 64 -0.94 -5.66 -6.35
N PRO A 65 -1.24 -6.25 -7.52
CA PRO A 65 -1.78 -5.45 -8.60
C PRO A 65 -3.17 -4.97 -8.21
N TYR A 66 -3.36 -3.66 -8.27
CA TYR A 66 -4.61 -3.01 -7.94
C TYR A 66 -5.48 -2.83 -9.19
N GLY A 67 -6.75 -3.20 -9.09
CA GLY A 67 -7.81 -2.79 -9.99
C GLY A 67 -8.64 -1.63 -9.44
N LYS A 68 -9.69 -1.24 -10.17
CA LYS A 68 -10.67 -0.25 -9.68
C LYS A 68 -11.52 -0.79 -8.53
N ASP A 69 -11.74 -2.10 -8.52
CA ASP A 69 -12.68 -2.85 -7.69
C ASP A 69 -12.04 -4.09 -7.03
N HIS A 70 -10.72 -4.26 -7.13
CA HIS A 70 -10.04 -5.41 -6.53
C HIS A 70 -8.62 -5.11 -6.07
N PHE A 71 -8.17 -5.87 -5.08
CA PHE A 71 -6.79 -5.90 -4.65
C PHE A 71 -6.36 -7.34 -4.34
N ASN A 72 -5.07 -7.62 -4.43
CA ASN A 72 -4.53 -8.93 -4.17
C ASN A 72 -3.78 -8.97 -2.84
N ILE A 73 -4.06 -9.96 -2.00
CA ILE A 73 -3.34 -10.13 -0.73
C ILE A 73 -2.28 -11.19 -0.91
N SER A 74 -1.01 -10.82 -0.67
CA SER A 74 0.06 -11.81 -0.63
C SER A 74 -0.17 -12.78 0.54
N ILE A 75 -0.39 -14.06 0.24
CA ILE A 75 -0.57 -15.09 1.27
C ILE A 75 0.76 -15.68 1.73
N MET A 76 1.84 -15.48 0.97
CA MET A 76 3.18 -16.00 1.25
C MET A 76 3.71 -15.67 2.67
N PRO A 77 3.60 -14.42 3.17
CA PRO A 77 4.04 -14.08 4.52
C PRO A 77 3.14 -14.67 5.63
N ASN A 78 1.92 -15.06 5.29
CA ASN A 78 0.87 -15.48 6.23
C ASN A 78 0.80 -17.00 6.41
N VAL A 79 1.23 -17.76 5.38
CA VAL A 79 1.40 -19.22 5.42
C VAL A 79 2.37 -19.66 6.53
N LEU A 80 3.30 -18.78 6.95
CA LEU A 80 4.36 -19.10 7.93
C LEU A 80 4.13 -18.52 9.34
N LYS A 81 3.05 -17.78 9.59
CA LYS A 81 2.78 -17.12 10.88
C LYS A 81 1.74 -17.87 11.72
N ASN A 82 1.82 -17.72 13.04
CA ASN A 82 0.79 -18.21 13.98
C ASN A 82 -0.56 -17.48 13.73
N ALA A 83 -1.68 -18.10 14.09
CA ALA A 83 -3.02 -17.62 13.71
C ALA A 83 -3.37 -16.22 14.26
N ALA A 84 -2.99 -15.90 15.50
CA ALA A 84 -3.29 -14.60 16.12
C ALA A 84 -2.54 -13.45 15.42
N VAL A 85 -1.24 -13.63 15.18
CA VAL A 85 -0.40 -12.65 14.46
C VAL A 85 -0.83 -12.55 13.00
N ARG A 86 -1.28 -13.66 12.40
CA ARG A 86 -1.77 -13.70 11.02
C ARG A 86 -3.01 -12.82 10.83
N ARG A 87 -3.97 -12.86 11.75
CA ARG A 87 -5.19 -12.03 11.69
C ARG A 87 -4.86 -10.54 11.70
N GLU A 88 -3.99 -10.11 12.63
CA GLU A 88 -3.53 -8.72 12.72
C GLU A 88 -2.82 -8.27 11.43
N VAL A 89 -1.91 -9.09 10.91
CA VAL A 89 -1.17 -8.80 9.67
C VAL A 89 -2.11 -8.68 8.46
N ILE A 90 -3.07 -9.60 8.31
CA ILE A 90 -4.04 -9.54 7.22
C ILE A 90 -4.87 -8.26 7.34
N ALA A 91 -5.36 -7.91 8.55
CA ALA A 91 -6.13 -6.69 8.75
C ALA A 91 -5.33 -5.42 8.38
N HIS A 92 -4.05 -5.36 8.77
CA HIS A 92 -3.14 -4.28 8.35
C HIS A 92 -3.00 -4.19 6.83
N VAL A 93 -2.77 -5.32 6.16
CA VAL A 93 -2.65 -5.35 4.70
C VAL A 93 -3.95 -4.89 4.07
N CYS A 94 -5.11 -5.43 4.49
CA CYS A 94 -6.40 -5.00 3.97
C CYS A 94 -6.57 -3.48 4.10
N VAL A 95 -6.37 -2.90 5.29
CA VAL A 95 -6.56 -1.46 5.48
C VAL A 95 -5.56 -0.62 4.67
N HIS A 96 -4.32 -1.08 4.50
CA HIS A 96 -3.34 -0.40 3.64
C HIS A 96 -3.84 -0.32 2.20
N GLU A 97 -4.26 -1.46 1.66
CA GLU A 97 -4.74 -1.60 0.29
C GLU A 97 -6.03 -0.79 0.04
N LEU A 98 -6.94 -0.83 1.01
CA LEU A 98 -8.20 -0.10 0.97
C LEU A 98 -8.00 1.41 1.09
N SER A 99 -7.00 1.84 1.86
CA SER A 99 -6.58 3.23 1.93
C SER A 99 -6.17 3.77 0.57
N HIS A 100 -5.47 2.96 -0.25
CA HIS A 100 -5.12 3.35 -1.61
C HIS A 100 -6.36 3.54 -2.50
N LEU A 101 -7.32 2.61 -2.43
CA LEU A 101 -8.55 2.68 -3.24
C LEU A 101 -9.35 3.94 -2.90
N LEU A 102 -9.60 4.17 -1.62
CA LEU A 102 -10.36 5.33 -1.16
C LEU A 102 -9.64 6.65 -1.48
N TYR A 103 -8.32 6.70 -1.26
CA TYR A 103 -7.55 7.90 -1.57
C TYR A 103 -7.56 8.22 -3.07
N LEU A 104 -7.39 7.23 -3.94
CA LEU A 104 -7.42 7.45 -5.38
C LEU A 104 -8.82 7.86 -5.87
N LYS A 105 -9.89 7.22 -5.36
CA LYS A 105 -11.28 7.61 -5.65
C LYS A 105 -11.56 9.05 -5.24
N LYS A 106 -11.06 9.43 -4.06
CA LYS A 106 -11.13 10.81 -3.59
C LYS A 106 -10.44 11.77 -4.56
N LEU A 107 -9.23 11.43 -5.02
CA LEU A 107 -8.51 12.28 -5.98
C LEU A 107 -9.27 12.39 -7.31
N GLU A 108 -9.90 11.31 -7.79
CA GLU A 108 -10.76 11.34 -8.99
C GLU A 108 -11.91 12.35 -8.81
N ARG A 109 -12.61 12.31 -7.66
CA ARG A 109 -13.66 13.28 -7.31
C ARG A 109 -13.11 14.70 -7.27
N MET A 110 -12.03 14.92 -6.50
CA MET A 110 -11.47 16.25 -6.27
C MET A 110 -10.97 16.93 -7.55
N LEU A 111 -10.44 16.15 -8.50
CA LEU A 111 -9.83 16.66 -9.73
C LEU A 111 -10.74 16.51 -10.96
N GLY A 112 -11.89 15.85 -10.83
CA GLY A 112 -12.83 15.64 -11.93
C GLY A 112 -12.24 14.82 -13.09
N CYS A 113 -11.43 13.80 -12.78
CA CYS A 113 -10.74 12.99 -13.78
C CYS A 113 -10.78 11.50 -13.45
N THR A 114 -10.39 10.65 -14.40
CA THR A 114 -10.32 9.19 -14.20
C THR A 114 -8.97 8.76 -13.63
N ARG A 115 -8.94 7.60 -12.98
CA ARG A 115 -7.75 6.99 -12.37
C ARG A 115 -6.56 6.91 -13.32
N GLU A 116 -6.79 6.59 -14.58
CA GLU A 116 -5.75 6.49 -15.61
C GLU A 116 -5.09 7.85 -15.92
N ASN A 117 -5.79 8.95 -15.66
CA ASN A 117 -5.36 10.30 -15.96
C ASN A 117 -4.99 11.12 -14.71
N LEU A 118 -5.13 10.56 -13.50
CA LEU A 118 -4.82 11.25 -12.24
C LEU A 118 -3.44 11.91 -12.25
N HIS A 119 -2.39 11.15 -12.60
CA HIS A 119 -1.02 11.68 -12.64
C HIS A 119 -0.88 12.88 -13.60
N LYS A 120 -1.61 12.90 -14.72
CA LYS A 120 -1.62 14.01 -15.67
C LYS A 120 -2.39 15.22 -15.13
N ALA A 121 -3.54 14.99 -14.50
CA ALA A 121 -4.35 16.04 -13.90
C ALA A 121 -3.61 16.75 -12.76
N ILE A 122 -2.81 16.00 -12.00
CA ILE A 122 -1.91 16.55 -10.98
C ILE A 122 -0.69 17.20 -11.64
N GLY A 123 -0.17 16.66 -12.74
CA GLY A 123 1.04 17.14 -13.40
C GLY A 123 2.31 16.54 -12.80
N VAL A 124 2.28 15.25 -12.46
CA VAL A 124 3.39 14.49 -11.84
C VAL A 124 3.63 13.17 -12.56
N ASN A 125 4.78 12.55 -12.31
CA ASN A 125 5.05 11.20 -12.79
C ASN A 125 4.11 10.17 -12.15
N HIS A 126 3.68 9.16 -12.90
CA HIS A 126 2.87 8.05 -12.36
C HIS A 126 3.55 7.39 -11.14
N ARG A 127 4.88 7.26 -11.15
CA ARG A 127 5.63 6.66 -10.04
C ARG A 127 5.55 7.48 -8.76
N SER A 128 5.54 8.80 -8.88
CA SER A 128 5.42 9.70 -7.73
C SER A 128 4.03 9.63 -7.12
N LEU A 129 2.98 9.53 -7.96
CA LEU A 129 1.62 9.26 -7.48
C LEU A 129 1.51 7.90 -6.79
N ASP A 130 2.11 6.86 -7.37
CA ASP A 130 2.21 5.53 -6.73
C ASP A 130 2.99 5.59 -5.42
N GLY A 131 4.04 6.40 -5.32
CA GLY A 131 4.76 6.59 -4.06
C GLY A 131 3.93 7.34 -3.01
N LEU A 132 3.17 8.35 -3.42
CA LEU A 132 2.35 9.14 -2.51
C LEU A 132 1.25 8.29 -1.85
N LYS A 133 0.57 7.39 -2.60
CA LYS A 133 -0.43 6.48 -2.00
C LYS A 133 0.19 5.57 -0.92
N GLU A 134 1.41 5.07 -1.15
CA GLU A 134 2.13 4.19 -0.21
C GLU A 134 2.49 4.92 1.08
N ILE A 135 2.73 6.23 1.00
CA ILE A 135 2.97 7.11 2.16
C ILE A 135 1.65 7.49 2.84
N TYR A 136 0.55 7.62 2.10
CA TYR A 136 -0.74 7.98 2.67
C TYR A 136 -1.40 6.87 3.48
N ALA A 137 -1.24 5.61 3.07
CA ALA A 137 -1.78 4.48 3.83
C ALA A 137 -1.32 4.45 5.31
N PRO A 138 -0.01 4.56 5.64
CA PRO A 138 0.42 4.61 7.03
C PRO A 138 -0.02 5.89 7.76
N ILE A 139 -0.22 7.03 7.07
CA ILE A 139 -0.84 8.22 7.69
C ILE A 139 -2.26 7.91 8.16
N ILE A 140 -3.05 7.24 7.31
CA ILE A 140 -4.44 6.85 7.63
C ILE A 140 -4.46 5.82 8.76
N GLN A 141 -3.65 4.77 8.68
CA GLN A 141 -3.58 3.71 9.68
C GLN A 141 -3.13 4.21 11.06
N ASN A 142 -2.23 5.19 11.09
CA ASN A 142 -1.74 5.80 12.34
C ASN A 142 -2.62 6.93 12.87
N ASN A 143 -3.71 7.30 12.17
CA ASN A 143 -4.64 8.32 12.64
C ASN A 143 -5.17 7.93 14.03
N PRO A 144 -5.29 8.87 14.99
CA PRO A 144 -5.77 8.57 16.34
C PRO A 144 -7.09 7.79 16.38
N ARG A 145 -8.00 8.02 15.42
CA ARG A 145 -9.29 7.31 15.35
C ARG A 145 -9.15 5.84 14.95
N MET A 146 -8.06 5.48 14.27
CA MET A 146 -7.74 4.11 13.85
C MET A 146 -7.02 3.30 14.95
N ARG A 147 -6.50 3.95 16.01
CA ARG A 147 -5.73 3.28 17.07
C ARG A 147 -6.49 2.20 17.84
N LYS A 148 -7.83 2.27 17.87
CA LYS A 148 -8.66 1.22 18.47
C LYS A 148 -8.61 -0.10 17.69
N PHE A 149 -8.31 -0.04 16.40
CA PHE A 149 -8.13 -1.21 15.53
C PHE A 149 -6.66 -1.59 15.40
N PHE A 150 -5.77 -0.60 15.42
CA PHE A 150 -4.33 -0.74 15.28
C PHE A 150 -3.62 -0.04 16.45
N PRO A 151 -3.55 -0.70 17.63
CA PRO A 151 -3.01 -0.08 18.85
C PRO A 151 -1.51 0.23 18.74
N ASN A 152 -0.80 -0.51 17.89
CA ASN A 152 0.61 -0.30 17.59
C ASN A 152 0.76 0.63 16.39
N ARG A 153 1.77 1.50 16.42
CA ARG A 153 2.12 2.35 15.28
C ARG A 153 2.54 1.47 14.10
N VAL A 154 1.89 1.64 12.96
CA VAL A 154 2.29 1.03 11.70
C VAL A 154 3.51 1.76 11.18
N VAL A 155 4.60 1.03 11.02
CA VAL A 155 5.75 1.50 10.25
C VAL A 155 5.37 1.32 8.79
N GLY A 156 5.38 2.39 8.00
CA GLY A 156 5.10 2.30 6.57
C GLY A 156 6.17 1.50 5.83
N ASN A 157 6.14 1.58 4.50
CA ASN A 157 7.07 0.82 3.70
C ASN A 157 8.52 1.31 3.96
N GLN A 158 9.31 0.49 4.68
CA GLN A 158 10.71 0.78 5.03
C GLN A 158 11.57 1.19 3.83
N GLU A 159 11.19 0.74 2.63
CA GLU A 159 11.84 1.11 1.38
C GLU A 159 11.76 2.63 1.10
N PHE A 160 10.64 3.27 1.45
CA PHE A 160 10.46 4.71 1.29
C PHE A 160 11.30 5.51 2.28
N SER A 161 11.65 4.95 3.44
CA SER A 161 12.58 5.60 4.38
C SER A 161 13.99 5.81 3.77
N LEU A 162 14.36 5.02 2.76
CA LEU A 162 15.64 5.15 2.05
C LEU A 162 15.62 6.23 0.97
N ILE A 163 14.44 6.63 0.52
CA ILE A 163 14.27 7.65 -0.52
C ILE A 163 14.30 9.02 0.16
N LYS A 164 15.40 9.75 -0.01
CA LYS A 164 15.57 11.09 0.57
C LYS A 164 15.18 12.17 -0.44
N VAL A 165 14.49 13.22 -0.02
CA VAL A 165 14.24 14.42 -0.84
C VAL A 165 14.92 15.64 -0.25
N GLU A 166 15.32 16.55 -1.13
CA GLU A 166 15.85 17.84 -0.76
C GLU A 166 14.72 18.86 -0.90
N TYR A 167 14.39 19.51 0.22
CA TYR A 167 13.41 20.59 0.25
C TYR A 167 13.99 21.76 1.04
N LYS A 168 14.16 22.90 0.36
CA LYS A 168 14.93 24.04 0.87
C LYS A 168 16.34 23.58 1.29
N GLU A 169 16.74 23.84 2.53
CA GLU A 169 18.07 23.50 3.06
C GLU A 169 18.09 22.17 3.85
N HIS A 170 17.01 21.38 3.77
CA HIS A 170 16.87 20.12 4.50
C HIS A 170 16.82 18.91 3.57
N VAL A 171 17.49 17.84 4.01
CA VAL A 171 17.42 16.51 3.40
C VAL A 171 16.76 15.58 4.38
N MET A 172 15.64 14.97 3.98
CA MET A 172 14.88 14.07 4.85
C MET A 172 14.29 12.91 4.06
N ALA A 173 13.93 11.83 4.74
CA ALA A 173 13.22 10.72 4.10
C ALA A 173 11.87 11.21 3.56
N ILE A 174 11.46 10.71 2.40
CA ILE A 174 10.23 11.15 1.73
C ILE A 174 8.99 10.87 2.56
N GLU A 175 8.97 9.73 3.25
CA GLU A 175 7.89 9.36 4.15
C GLU A 175 7.79 10.35 5.32
N ASP A 176 8.92 10.60 6.01
CA ASP A 176 8.97 11.58 7.10
C ASP A 176 8.55 12.98 6.63
N TYR A 177 9.02 13.41 5.46
CA TYR A 177 8.62 14.69 4.86
C TYR A 177 7.11 14.81 4.74
N PHE A 178 6.46 13.88 4.06
CA PHE A 178 5.02 13.95 3.85
C PHE A 178 4.22 13.76 5.14
N ILE A 179 4.66 12.88 6.04
CA ILE A 179 4.01 12.69 7.35
C ILE A 179 4.07 13.96 8.18
N GLU A 180 5.24 14.61 8.28
CA GLU A 180 5.39 15.86 9.02
C GLU A 180 4.51 16.97 8.43
N ARG A 181 4.54 17.14 7.10
CA ARG A 181 3.71 18.14 6.42
C ARG A 181 2.22 17.87 6.57
N TYR A 182 1.79 16.62 6.51
CA TYR A 182 0.40 16.24 6.78
C TYR A 182 -0.05 16.71 8.17
N TYR A 183 0.72 16.40 9.21
CA TYR A 183 0.37 16.79 10.57
C TYR A 183 0.48 18.29 10.82
N ASP A 184 1.35 19.00 10.11
CA ASP A 184 1.37 20.46 10.14
C ASP A 184 0.09 21.06 9.55
N PHE A 185 -0.39 20.51 8.42
CA PHE A 185 -1.65 20.94 7.81
C PHE A 185 -2.87 20.59 8.67
N GLU A 186 -2.87 19.48 9.41
CA GLU A 186 -3.92 19.20 10.40
C GLU A 186 -3.94 20.24 11.54
N LYS A 187 -2.79 20.74 11.99
CA LYS A 187 -2.73 21.79 13.04
C LYS A 187 -3.26 23.14 12.57
N GLU A 188 -3.31 23.37 11.25
CA GLU A 188 -3.91 24.57 10.65
C GLU A 188 -5.45 24.52 10.61
N ASP A 189 -6.09 23.45 11.13
CA ASP A 189 -7.55 23.22 11.12
C ASP A 189 -8.16 23.29 9.71
N LEU A 190 -7.41 22.79 8.72
CA LEU A 190 -7.84 22.78 7.33
C LEU A 190 -8.83 21.66 7.05
N GLU A 191 -9.75 21.94 6.14
CA GLU A 191 -10.63 20.92 5.58
C GLU A 191 -9.81 19.83 4.86
N ARG A 192 -10.28 18.59 4.94
CA ARG A 192 -9.51 17.43 4.47
C ARG A 192 -9.14 17.50 2.98
N ASP A 193 -10.03 18.02 2.14
CA ASP A 193 -9.76 18.23 0.71
C ASP A 193 -8.66 19.29 0.48
N GLU A 194 -8.53 20.27 1.38
CA GLU A 194 -7.48 21.28 1.30
C GLU A 194 -6.12 20.72 1.71
N ILE A 195 -6.07 19.89 2.75
CA ILE A 195 -4.85 19.14 3.13
C ILE A 195 -4.37 18.31 1.94
N ASP A 196 -5.27 17.55 1.31
CA ASP A 196 -4.92 16.70 0.17
C ASP A 196 -4.42 17.53 -1.03
N ARG A 197 -5.02 18.71 -1.30
CA ARG A 197 -4.49 19.63 -2.33
C ARG A 197 -3.09 20.13 -1.99
N LYS A 198 -2.84 20.56 -0.74
CA LYS A 198 -1.51 21.01 -0.32
C LYS A 198 -0.47 19.89 -0.48
N MET A 199 -0.83 18.65 -0.13
CA MET A 199 0.03 17.48 -0.31
C MET A 199 0.34 17.19 -1.79
N LEU A 200 -0.63 17.37 -2.68
CA LEU A 200 -0.41 17.25 -4.13
C LEU A 200 0.52 18.35 -4.66
N GLU A 201 0.41 19.59 -4.18
CA GLU A 201 1.34 20.66 -4.56
C GLU A 201 2.77 20.35 -4.07
N LEU A 202 2.92 19.85 -2.83
CA LEU A 202 4.22 19.38 -2.36
C LEU A 202 4.78 18.29 -3.27
N LEU A 203 3.97 17.31 -3.69
CA LEU A 203 4.40 16.26 -4.62
C LEU A 203 4.90 16.83 -5.94
N LYS A 204 4.25 17.86 -6.49
CA LYS A 204 4.71 18.53 -7.73
C LYS A 204 6.08 19.15 -7.56
N ASP A 205 6.32 19.83 -6.44
CA ASP A 205 7.59 20.51 -6.15
C ASP A 205 8.78 19.54 -6.14
N ILE A 206 8.57 18.29 -5.70
CA ILE A 206 9.61 17.28 -5.57
C ILE A 206 9.51 16.14 -6.60
N ASP A 207 8.58 16.21 -7.57
CA ASP A 207 8.25 15.11 -8.49
C ASP A 207 9.47 14.54 -9.21
N ALA A 208 10.30 15.43 -9.78
CA ALA A 208 11.49 15.02 -10.52
C ALA A 208 12.46 14.23 -9.64
N GLN A 209 12.74 14.73 -8.42
CA GLN A 209 13.64 14.07 -7.48
C GLN A 209 13.06 12.72 -7.03
N PHE A 210 11.76 12.71 -6.70
CA PHE A 210 11.10 11.53 -6.16
C PHE A 210 10.99 10.42 -7.20
N SER A 211 10.52 10.74 -8.40
CA SER A 211 10.40 9.81 -9.53
C SER A 211 11.75 9.21 -9.92
N ASP A 212 12.82 10.01 -9.97
CA ASP A 212 14.15 9.50 -10.30
C ASP A 212 14.73 8.59 -9.23
N LYS A 213 14.56 8.95 -7.95
CA LYS A 213 15.03 8.12 -6.84
C LYS A 213 14.23 6.82 -6.74
N LEU A 214 12.91 6.85 -6.97
CA LEU A 214 12.07 5.65 -7.11
C LEU A 214 12.51 4.78 -8.30
N ARG A 215 12.87 5.38 -9.43
CA ARG A 215 13.37 4.65 -10.60
C ARG A 215 14.69 3.95 -10.29
N ILE A 216 15.65 4.66 -9.68
CA ILE A 216 16.95 4.09 -9.28
C ILE A 216 16.73 2.97 -8.27
N TYR A 217 15.88 3.19 -7.27
CA TYR A 217 15.52 2.19 -6.28
C TYR A 217 14.97 0.93 -6.92
N ASN A 218 13.91 1.06 -7.71
CA ASN A 218 13.27 -0.07 -8.39
C ASN A 218 14.23 -0.83 -9.32
N ASN A 219 15.15 -0.14 -9.98
CA ASN A 219 16.16 -0.79 -10.83
C ASN A 219 17.23 -1.51 -9.99
N THR A 220 17.67 -0.91 -8.89
CA THR A 220 18.70 -1.48 -8.01
C THR A 220 18.15 -2.66 -7.20
N ASN A 221 16.92 -2.55 -6.70
CA ASN A 221 16.22 -3.62 -5.99
C ASN A 221 15.76 -4.74 -6.91
N ARG A 222 15.32 -4.46 -8.15
CA ARG A 222 15.15 -5.55 -9.14
C ARG A 222 16.47 -6.28 -9.36
N THR A 223 17.58 -5.56 -9.43
CA THR A 223 18.91 -6.18 -9.57
C THR A 223 19.32 -6.97 -8.31
N HIS A 224 18.98 -6.51 -7.11
CA HIS A 224 19.23 -7.22 -5.85
C HIS A 224 18.30 -8.42 -5.65
N LEU A 225 17.01 -8.34 -5.98
CA LEU A 225 16.06 -9.46 -5.91
C LEU A 225 16.38 -10.55 -6.95
N ILE A 226 16.89 -10.15 -8.13
CA ILE A 226 17.45 -11.08 -9.12
C ILE A 226 18.75 -11.72 -8.59
N ARG A 227 19.62 -10.97 -7.90
CA ARG A 227 20.89 -11.47 -7.31
C ARG A 227 20.72 -12.30 -6.04
N LEU A 228 19.70 -12.02 -5.22
CA LEU A 228 19.37 -12.74 -3.98
C LEU A 228 18.55 -14.01 -4.25
N GLY A 229 18.25 -14.32 -5.51
CA GLY A 229 17.67 -15.61 -5.85
C GLY A 229 16.25 -15.79 -5.31
N PHE A 230 15.35 -14.83 -5.53
CA PHE A 230 13.91 -15.16 -5.56
C PHE A 230 13.53 -16.05 -6.78
N PHE A 231 14.54 -16.46 -7.56
CA PHE A 231 14.59 -17.63 -8.44
C PHE A 231 15.71 -18.62 -8.06
N ASN A 232 16.01 -18.80 -6.77
CA ASN A 232 16.86 -19.91 -6.32
C ASN A 232 15.96 -21.07 -5.89
N PRO A 233 15.78 -22.12 -6.70
CA PRO A 233 15.32 -23.38 -6.16
C PRO A 233 16.45 -23.91 -5.27
N ILE A 234 16.10 -24.48 -4.12
CA ILE A 234 16.98 -25.22 -3.21
C ILE A 234 17.71 -24.35 -2.17
N LEU A 235 17.11 -24.30 -0.98
CA LEU A 235 17.82 -24.61 0.26
C LEU A 235 16.96 -25.63 1.02
N ILE A 236 16.99 -26.88 0.54
CA ILE A 236 16.88 -28.04 1.42
C ILE A 236 18.33 -28.37 1.77
N GLU A 237 18.61 -28.37 3.07
CA GLU A 237 19.67 -29.07 3.82
C GLU A 237 20.18 -28.15 4.94
N GLN A 238 19.61 -28.31 6.13
CA GLN A 238 20.23 -29.03 7.25
C GLN A 238 19.16 -29.49 8.23
#